data_AF-A0A7Y4SSC3-F1
#
_entry.id   AF-A0A7Y4SSC3-F1
#
_cell.length_a   1.000
_cell.length_b   1.000
_cell.length_c   1.000
_cell.angle_alpha   90.00
_cell.angle_beta   90.00
_cell.angle_gamma   90.00
#
_symmetry.space_group_name_H-M   'P 1'
#
loop_
_entity.id
_entity.type
_entity.pdbx_description
1 polymer ?
#
loop_
_entity_poly.entity_id
_entity_poly.type
_entity_poly.pdbx_seq_one_letter_code
_entity_poly.pdbx_strand_id
1 'polypeptide(L)'
;MTRNVPAQHKPFPELAEPLPNPSPYSIIDTTGKTWLPTNGMTSLIERKLLVPLVAGAQSVARHELGHVKWSPPELPEVDYDLRYLMAVEDARVNLGLLRVGIPVLLSDEERAQVAFLARADLAERDVLAFLLRAIAAQGTNAERAMLGELGGESEAVRDLAYRRVRRVRIELLRAARARGSDVAGFEVTLSLAEELARELEPELARLGLP
;
A
#
# COMPACT_ATOMS: atom_id res chain seq x y z
N MET A 1 3.97 27.91 12.06
CA MET A 1 2.92 27.60 13.05
C MET A 1 3.06 26.14 13.47
N THR A 2 3.48 25.88 14.70
CA THR A 2 3.54 24.54 15.28
C THR A 2 2.13 24.15 15.74
N ARG A 3 1.49 23.21 15.04
CA ARG A 3 0.24 22.59 15.55
C ARG A 3 0.63 21.66 16.70
N ASN A 4 0.04 21.87 17.88
CA ASN A 4 0.17 20.94 19.00
C ASN A 4 -0.60 19.66 18.66
N VAL A 5 0.15 18.63 18.27
CA VAL A 5 -0.40 17.29 18.04
C VAL A 5 -0.50 16.59 19.40
N PRO A 6 -1.70 16.16 19.84
CA PRO A 6 -1.85 15.42 21.09
C PRO A 6 -0.88 14.25 21.16
N ALA A 7 -0.27 14.00 22.32
CA ALA A 7 0.74 12.95 22.47
C ALA A 7 0.23 11.56 22.04
N GLN A 8 -1.05 11.27 22.25
CA GLN A 8 -1.70 10.04 21.81
C GLN A 8 -1.87 9.88 20.29
N HIS A 9 -1.57 10.92 19.49
CA HIS A 9 -1.66 10.92 18.02
C HIS A 9 -0.28 10.88 17.36
N LYS A 10 0.81 10.92 18.15
CA LYS A 10 2.13 10.65 17.62
C LYS A 10 2.23 9.14 17.44
N PRO A 11 2.44 8.62 16.22
CA PRO A 11 2.91 7.25 16.10
C PRO A 11 4.16 7.11 16.98
N PHE A 12 4.34 5.95 17.59
CA PHE A 12 5.54 5.61 18.35
C PHE A 12 6.30 4.52 17.58
N PRO A 13 6.98 4.85 16.46
CA PRO A 13 7.64 3.87 15.59
C PRO A 13 8.59 2.93 16.34
N GLU A 14 9.26 3.44 17.36
CA GLU A 14 10.22 2.72 18.18
C GLU A 14 9.58 1.51 18.88
N LEU A 15 8.27 1.55 19.15
CA LEU A 15 7.53 0.42 19.74
C LEU A 15 7.17 -0.67 18.72
N ALA A 16 7.27 -0.36 17.43
CA ALA A 16 7.00 -1.28 16.34
C ALA A 16 8.28 -1.90 15.75
N GLU A 17 9.46 -1.38 16.09
CA GLU A 17 10.73 -1.89 15.56
C GLU A 17 10.97 -3.36 15.98
N PRO A 18 11.50 -4.20 15.09
CA PRO A 18 11.82 -5.59 15.42
C PRO A 18 12.99 -5.69 16.42
N LEU A 19 13.87 -4.69 16.46
CA LEU A 19 15.00 -4.60 17.37
C LEU A 19 15.03 -3.22 18.02
N PRO A 20 15.46 -3.11 19.30
CA PRO A 20 15.60 -1.81 19.96
C PRO A 20 16.60 -0.91 19.22
N ASN A 21 16.22 0.36 19.01
CA ASN A 21 17.10 1.38 18.44
C ASN A 21 17.17 2.61 19.37
N PRO A 22 18.37 3.10 19.72
CA PRO A 22 18.51 4.25 20.61
C PRO A 22 18.21 5.60 19.95
N SER A 23 18.22 5.69 18.62
CA SER A 23 17.90 6.93 17.90
C SER A 23 16.38 7.03 17.72
N PRO A 24 15.71 8.14 18.05
CA PRO A 24 14.27 8.26 17.79
C PRO A 24 13.98 8.53 16.30
N TYR A 25 12.74 8.28 15.88
CA TYR A 25 12.22 8.71 14.59
C TYR A 25 11.87 10.21 14.59
N SER A 26 12.13 10.86 13.46
CA SER A 26 11.58 12.17 13.12
C SER A 26 10.19 12.01 12.50
N ILE A 27 9.16 12.46 13.22
CA ILE A 27 7.77 12.43 12.73
C ILE A 27 7.45 13.78 12.06
N ILE A 28 7.13 13.75 10.78
CA ILE A 28 6.91 14.92 9.94
C ILE A 28 5.43 14.99 9.54
N ASP A 29 4.71 16.01 10.04
CA ASP A 29 3.32 16.28 9.62
C ASP A 29 3.26 16.62 8.14
N THR A 30 2.47 15.86 7.38
CA THR A 30 2.26 16.06 5.94
C THR A 30 1.10 16.99 5.61
N THR A 31 0.32 17.42 6.62
CA THR A 31 -0.86 18.27 6.39
C THR A 31 -0.50 19.57 5.69
N GLY A 32 -1.12 19.83 4.53
CA GLY A 32 -0.90 21.05 3.74
C GLY A 32 0.43 21.08 2.97
N LYS A 33 1.19 19.98 2.92
CA LYS A 33 2.42 19.84 2.13
C LYS A 33 2.09 19.19 0.79
N THR A 34 1.87 20.01 -0.23
CA THR A 34 1.54 19.58 -1.60
C THR A 34 2.70 18.93 -2.36
N TRP A 35 3.93 18.98 -1.84
CA TRP A 35 5.13 18.44 -2.48
C TRP A 35 5.42 16.98 -2.13
N LEU A 36 4.64 16.36 -1.23
CA LEU A 36 4.74 14.93 -0.98
C LEU A 36 3.87 14.17 -1.99
N PRO A 37 4.43 13.20 -2.72
CA PRO A 37 3.71 12.49 -3.78
C PRO A 37 2.51 11.69 -3.25
N THR A 38 2.52 11.31 -1.96
CA THR A 38 1.44 10.61 -1.26
C THR A 38 1.40 11.03 0.21
N ASN A 39 0.23 10.91 0.85
CA ASN A 39 0.12 10.96 2.30
C ASN A 39 0.62 9.63 2.87
N GLY A 40 1.69 9.64 3.67
CA GLY A 40 2.33 8.41 4.15
C GLY A 40 3.63 8.11 3.41
N MET A 41 4.74 8.13 4.13
CA MET A 41 6.02 7.57 3.68
C MET A 41 6.90 7.26 4.89
N THR A 42 7.53 6.09 4.87
CA THR A 42 8.48 5.66 5.92
C THR A 42 9.88 5.53 5.32
N SER A 43 10.87 6.17 5.96
CA SER A 43 12.29 5.89 5.71
C SER A 43 12.92 5.33 6.99
N LEU A 44 13.31 4.06 6.95
CA LEU A 44 13.93 3.38 8.09
C LEU A 44 15.39 3.78 8.27
N ILE A 45 16.11 4.04 7.16
CA ILE A 45 17.50 4.55 7.18
C ILE A 45 17.56 5.94 7.77
N GLU A 46 16.75 6.87 7.24
CA GLU A 46 16.73 8.26 7.71
C GLU A 46 15.97 8.43 9.02
N ARG A 47 15.32 7.37 9.50
CA ARG A 47 14.42 7.36 10.66
C ARG A 47 13.36 8.46 10.55
N LYS A 48 12.69 8.54 9.41
CA LYS A 48 11.63 9.52 9.15
C LYS A 48 10.30 8.83 8.92
N LEU A 49 9.27 9.38 9.57
CA LEU A 49 7.89 8.97 9.35
C LEU A 49 7.08 10.19 8.89
N LEU A 50 6.57 10.14 7.67
CA LEU A 50 5.79 11.23 7.07
C LEU A 50 4.31 10.83 7.12
N VAL A 51 3.57 11.39 8.07
CA VAL A 51 2.15 11.09 8.26
C VAL A 51 1.35 12.36 8.52
N PRO A 52 0.06 12.43 8.13
CA PRO A 52 -0.78 13.56 8.50
C PRO A 52 -1.12 13.45 9.99
N LEU A 53 -0.81 14.49 10.78
CA LEU A 53 -1.06 14.48 12.23
C LEU A 53 -2.43 15.07 12.58
N VAL A 54 -3.47 14.51 11.97
CA VAL A 54 -4.88 14.88 12.18
C VAL A 54 -5.71 13.67 12.57
N ALA A 55 -6.81 13.87 13.31
CA ALA A 55 -7.63 12.78 13.84
C ALA A 55 -8.14 11.79 12.77
N GLY A 56 -8.38 12.28 11.54
CA GLY A 56 -8.85 11.46 10.41
C GLY A 56 -7.78 10.59 9.75
N ALA A 57 -6.49 10.81 10.02
CA ALA A 57 -5.38 10.16 9.29
C ALA A 57 -4.73 8.99 10.07
N GLN A 58 -5.44 8.42 11.04
CA GLN A 58 -4.94 7.28 11.83
C GLN A 58 -4.69 6.04 10.97
N SER A 59 -5.45 5.88 9.89
CA SER A 59 -5.29 4.84 8.88
C SER A 59 -3.86 4.84 8.29
N VAL A 60 -3.41 6.02 7.86
CA VAL A 60 -2.06 6.24 7.32
C VAL A 60 -1.00 5.93 8.38
N ALA A 61 -1.14 6.47 9.60
CA ALA A 61 -0.17 6.22 10.66
C ALA A 61 -0.03 4.73 11.02
N ARG A 62 -1.13 3.96 11.02
CA ARG A 62 -1.09 2.50 11.24
C ARG A 62 -0.38 1.77 10.11
N HIS A 63 -0.67 2.15 8.88
CA HIS A 63 -0.02 1.60 7.70
C HIS A 63 1.50 1.80 7.76
N GLU A 64 1.94 3.03 8.02
CA GLU A 64 3.37 3.35 8.14
C GLU A 64 4.06 2.61 9.30
N LEU A 65 3.38 2.44 10.45
CA LEU A 65 3.91 1.60 11.53
C LEU A 65 4.07 0.12 11.12
N GLY A 66 3.24 -0.36 10.20
CA GLY A 66 3.40 -1.67 9.58
C GLY A 66 4.70 -1.78 8.78
N HIS A 67 5.07 -0.74 8.03
CA HIS A 67 6.36 -0.68 7.34
C HIS A 67 7.53 -0.67 8.33
N VAL A 68 7.45 0.12 9.40
CA VAL A 68 8.48 0.12 10.46
C VAL A 68 8.71 -1.27 11.05
N LYS A 69 7.64 -2.05 11.20
CA LYS A 69 7.72 -3.40 11.78
C LYS A 69 8.23 -4.46 10.81
N TRP A 70 7.84 -4.38 9.53
CA TRP A 70 7.93 -5.52 8.62
C TRP A 70 8.69 -5.26 7.32
N SER A 71 8.94 -4.02 6.94
CA SER A 71 9.69 -3.70 5.72
C SER A 71 11.20 -3.78 5.97
N PRO A 72 12.00 -4.11 4.94
CA PRO A 72 13.45 -4.05 5.06
C PRO A 72 13.90 -2.59 5.25
N PRO A 73 15.03 -2.34 5.94
CA PRO A 73 15.56 -0.98 6.12
C PRO A 73 15.78 -0.22 4.81
N GLU A 74 16.23 -0.95 3.78
CA GLU A 74 16.49 -0.45 2.44
C GLU A 74 15.66 -1.26 1.44
N LEU A 75 14.99 -0.57 0.52
CA LEU A 75 14.36 -1.23 -0.61
C LEU A 75 15.45 -1.59 -1.64
N PRO A 76 15.42 -2.79 -2.22
CA PRO A 76 16.39 -3.17 -3.23
C PRO A 76 16.18 -2.35 -4.51
N GLU A 77 17.27 -2.13 -5.24
CA GLU A 77 17.18 -1.67 -6.63
C GLU A 77 16.53 -2.76 -7.49
N VAL A 78 15.60 -2.36 -8.33
CA VAL A 78 14.83 -3.25 -9.22
C VAL A 78 14.98 -2.79 -10.67
N ASP A 79 14.95 -3.74 -11.61
CA ASP A 79 15.06 -3.49 -13.05
C ASP A 79 13.70 -3.25 -13.74
N TYR A 80 12.64 -3.14 -12.94
CA TYR A 80 11.27 -2.82 -13.36
C TYR A 80 10.76 -1.58 -12.63
N ASP A 81 9.57 -1.08 -13.02
CA ASP A 81 8.97 0.09 -12.37
C ASP A 81 8.72 -0.16 -10.87
N LEU A 82 9.33 0.67 -10.03
CA LEU A 82 9.25 0.56 -8.56
C LEU A 82 7.80 0.55 -8.03
N ARG A 83 6.83 1.11 -8.77
CA ARG A 83 5.41 1.11 -8.39
C ARG A 83 4.83 -0.31 -8.24
N TYR A 84 5.36 -1.31 -8.97
CA TYR A 84 4.96 -2.71 -8.77
C TYR A 84 5.37 -3.21 -7.38
N LEU A 85 6.62 -2.93 -6.97
CA LEU A 85 7.12 -3.34 -5.65
C LEU A 85 6.35 -2.64 -4.53
N MET A 86 6.15 -1.33 -4.65
CA MET A 86 5.38 -0.55 -3.67
C MET A 86 3.96 -1.09 -3.50
N ALA A 87 3.25 -1.35 -4.61
CA ALA A 87 1.88 -1.86 -4.54
C ALA A 87 1.77 -3.21 -3.83
N VAL A 88 2.66 -4.16 -4.14
CA VAL A 88 2.67 -5.48 -3.49
C VAL A 88 3.10 -5.37 -2.01
N GLU A 89 4.03 -4.47 -1.70
CA GLU A 89 4.47 -4.23 -0.33
C GLU A 89 3.35 -3.66 0.54
N ASP A 90 2.61 -2.66 0.04
CA ASP A 90 1.45 -2.11 0.71
C ASP A 90 0.40 -3.19 0.97
N ALA A 91 0.13 -4.04 -0.02
CA ALA A 91 -0.77 -5.18 0.11
C ALA A 91 -0.31 -6.14 1.22
N ARG A 92 0.99 -6.46 1.27
CA ARG A 92 1.58 -7.33 2.28
C ARG A 92 1.41 -6.76 3.68
N VAL A 93 1.73 -5.47 3.86
CA VAL A 93 1.59 -4.77 5.15
C VAL A 93 0.14 -4.71 5.57
N ASN A 94 -0.78 -4.30 4.68
CA ASN A 94 -2.20 -4.18 4.99
C ASN A 94 -2.85 -5.52 5.34
N LEU A 95 -2.51 -6.60 4.63
CA LEU A 95 -2.99 -7.95 4.95
C LEU A 95 -2.42 -8.46 6.28
N GLY A 96 -1.17 -8.12 6.60
CA GLY A 96 -0.56 -8.39 7.91
C GLY A 96 -1.27 -7.69 9.05
N LEU A 97 -1.48 -6.38 8.90
CA LEU A 97 -2.22 -5.53 9.84
C LEU A 97 -3.63 -6.06 10.11
N LEU A 98 -4.33 -6.48 9.05
CA LEU A 98 -5.64 -7.13 9.17
C LEU A 98 -5.54 -8.43 9.99
N ARG A 99 -4.52 -9.27 9.75
CA ARG A 99 -4.34 -10.55 10.45
C ARG A 99 -4.07 -10.38 11.94
N VAL A 100 -3.31 -9.36 12.35
CA VAL A 100 -3.01 -9.08 13.76
C VAL A 100 -4.09 -8.27 14.48
N GLY A 101 -5.23 -8.03 13.81
CA GLY A 101 -6.38 -7.33 14.41
C GLY A 101 -6.26 -5.81 14.44
N ILE A 102 -5.38 -5.22 13.62
CA ILE A 102 -5.16 -3.77 13.53
C ILE A 102 -5.42 -3.30 12.09
N PRO A 103 -6.65 -3.48 11.55
CA PRO A 103 -6.91 -3.16 10.14
C PRO A 103 -6.74 -1.67 9.84
N VAL A 104 -6.31 -1.39 8.60
CA VAL A 104 -6.30 -0.04 8.03
C VAL A 104 -7.73 0.26 7.56
N LEU A 105 -8.41 1.13 8.30
CA LEU A 105 -9.79 1.53 8.05
C LEU A 105 -9.82 2.99 7.62
N LEU A 106 -10.17 3.22 6.36
CA LEU A 106 -10.34 4.54 5.78
C LEU A 106 -11.71 5.10 6.17
N SER A 107 -11.79 6.42 6.37
CA SER A 107 -13.05 7.15 6.52
C SER A 107 -13.88 7.13 5.23
N ASP A 108 -15.13 7.60 5.30
CA ASP A 108 -15.98 7.71 4.11
C ASP A 108 -15.38 8.65 3.06
N GLU A 109 -14.80 9.77 3.50
CA GLU A 109 -14.12 10.74 2.64
C GLU A 109 -12.86 10.14 2.01
N GLU A 110 -12.04 9.42 2.79
CA GLU A 110 -10.84 8.75 2.28
C GLU A 110 -11.21 7.67 1.26
N ARG A 111 -12.26 6.87 1.52
CA ARG A 111 -12.76 5.88 0.55
C ARG A 111 -13.31 6.53 -0.71
N ALA A 112 -14.02 7.64 -0.58
CA ALA A 112 -14.52 8.39 -1.73
C ALA A 112 -13.36 8.95 -2.58
N GLN A 113 -12.28 9.41 -1.94
CA GLN A 113 -11.07 9.84 -2.65
C GLN A 113 -10.39 8.67 -3.38
N VAL A 114 -10.28 7.49 -2.75
CA VAL A 114 -9.75 6.29 -3.40
C VAL A 114 -10.59 5.91 -4.63
N ALA A 115 -11.92 5.89 -4.50
CA ALA A 115 -12.82 5.62 -5.63
C ALA A 115 -12.73 6.69 -6.73
N PHE A 116 -12.57 7.96 -6.36
CA PHE A 116 -12.35 9.04 -7.31
C PHE A 116 -11.08 8.84 -8.14
N LEU A 117 -9.96 8.49 -7.49
CA LEU A 117 -8.71 8.18 -8.20
C LEU A 117 -8.85 6.96 -9.10
N ALA A 118 -9.49 5.90 -8.62
CA ALA A 118 -9.75 4.70 -9.42
C ALA A 118 -10.55 5.00 -10.69
N ARG A 119 -11.58 5.85 -10.59
CA ARG A 119 -12.35 6.31 -11.75
C ARG A 119 -11.52 7.12 -12.72
N ALA A 120 -10.63 7.97 -12.21
CA ALA A 120 -9.72 8.75 -13.06
C ALA A 120 -8.77 7.83 -13.82
N ASP A 121 -8.15 6.86 -13.13
CA ASP A 121 -7.27 5.84 -13.72
C ASP A 121 -7.99 5.12 -14.89
N LEU A 122 -9.23 4.67 -14.66
CA LEU A 122 -10.03 4.00 -15.70
C LEU A 122 -10.48 4.94 -16.84
N ALA A 123 -10.90 6.16 -16.54
CA ALA A 123 -11.32 7.14 -17.54
C ALA A 123 -10.18 7.56 -18.48
N GLU A 124 -8.95 7.60 -17.96
CA GLU A 124 -7.72 7.85 -18.72
C GLU A 124 -7.19 6.60 -19.43
N ARG A 125 -7.86 5.45 -19.26
CA ARG A 125 -7.46 4.12 -19.74
C ARG A 125 -6.11 3.65 -19.17
N ASP A 126 -5.68 4.20 -18.03
CA ASP A 126 -4.51 3.76 -17.27
C ASP A 126 -4.88 2.57 -16.37
N VAL A 127 -5.10 1.43 -17.02
CA VAL A 127 -5.46 0.19 -16.32
C VAL A 127 -4.30 -0.29 -15.44
N LEU A 128 -3.04 0.02 -15.79
CA LEU A 128 -1.90 -0.30 -14.94
C LEU A 128 -1.99 0.41 -13.59
N ALA A 129 -2.18 1.74 -13.57
CA ALA A 129 -2.32 2.50 -12.33
C ALA A 129 -3.48 1.98 -11.49
N PHE A 130 -4.62 1.70 -12.12
CA PHE A 130 -5.78 1.11 -11.44
C PHE A 130 -5.42 -0.22 -10.77
N LEU A 131 -4.73 -1.13 -11.48
CA LEU A 131 -4.35 -2.45 -10.97
C LEU A 131 -3.39 -2.35 -9.78
N LEU A 132 -2.37 -1.50 -9.87
CA LEU A 132 -1.43 -1.28 -8.78
C LEU A 132 -2.13 -0.71 -7.55
N ARG A 133 -3.04 0.25 -7.74
CA ARG A 133 -3.85 0.81 -6.64
C ARG A 133 -4.78 -0.23 -6.02
N ALA A 134 -5.40 -1.09 -6.83
CA ALA A 134 -6.28 -2.16 -6.34
C ALA A 134 -5.50 -3.23 -5.56
N ILE A 135 -4.25 -3.52 -5.96
CA ILE A 135 -3.33 -4.39 -5.21
C ILE A 135 -2.96 -3.73 -3.88
N ALA A 136 -2.49 -2.47 -3.88
CA ALA A 136 -2.12 -1.75 -2.66
C ALA A 136 -3.27 -1.65 -1.64
N ALA A 137 -4.51 -1.50 -2.12
CA ALA A 137 -5.70 -1.40 -1.29
C ALA A 137 -6.11 -2.71 -0.59
N GLN A 138 -5.49 -3.85 -0.90
CA GLN A 138 -5.84 -5.14 -0.31
C GLN A 138 -5.71 -5.15 1.20
N GLY A 139 -6.67 -5.77 1.89
CA GLY A 139 -6.66 -5.83 3.36
C GLY A 139 -7.17 -4.56 4.04
N THR A 140 -7.53 -3.52 3.27
CA THR A 140 -8.23 -2.33 3.76
C THR A 140 -9.74 -2.42 3.52
N ASN A 141 -10.51 -1.49 4.10
CA ASN A 141 -11.94 -1.33 3.77
C ASN A 141 -12.21 -0.57 2.45
N ALA A 142 -11.16 -0.19 1.71
CA ALA A 142 -11.27 0.48 0.40
C ALA A 142 -11.18 -0.50 -0.79
N GLU A 143 -10.71 -1.73 -0.58
CA GLU A 143 -10.58 -2.76 -1.63
C GLU A 143 -11.88 -2.96 -2.42
N ARG A 144 -13.03 -3.03 -1.72
CA ARG A 144 -14.34 -3.19 -2.37
C ARG A 144 -14.77 -1.97 -3.16
N ALA A 145 -14.42 -0.77 -2.70
CA ALA A 145 -14.72 0.46 -3.42
C ALA A 145 -13.92 0.52 -4.72
N MET A 146 -12.61 0.24 -4.67
CA MET A 146 -11.74 0.12 -5.84
C MET A 146 -12.31 -0.86 -6.88
N LEU A 147 -12.59 -2.10 -6.46
CA LEU A 147 -13.08 -3.13 -7.38
C LEU A 147 -14.52 -2.91 -7.86
N GLY A 148 -15.29 -2.06 -7.18
CA GLY A 148 -16.64 -1.68 -7.60
C GLY A 148 -16.65 -0.78 -8.83
N GLU A 149 -15.62 0.04 -9.02
CA GLU A 149 -15.51 0.96 -10.17
C GLU A 149 -15.30 0.20 -11.52
N LEU A 150 -14.90 -1.08 -11.46
CA LEU A 150 -14.79 -1.95 -12.64
C LEU A 150 -16.13 -2.27 -13.32
N GLY A 151 -17.28 -1.95 -12.70
CA GLY A 151 -18.60 -2.30 -13.23
C GLY A 151 -18.86 -1.80 -14.65
N GLY A 152 -18.29 -0.65 -15.03
CA GLY A 152 -18.42 -0.06 -16.36
C GLY A 152 -17.43 -0.56 -17.42
N GLU A 153 -16.44 -1.35 -17.02
CA GLU A 153 -15.33 -1.75 -17.90
C GLU A 153 -15.68 -2.93 -18.81
N SER A 154 -14.80 -3.22 -19.79
CA SER A 154 -14.93 -4.44 -20.59
C SER A 154 -14.72 -5.70 -19.74
N GLU A 155 -15.31 -6.82 -20.14
CA GLU A 155 -15.12 -8.11 -19.46
C GLU A 155 -13.64 -8.49 -19.35
N ALA A 156 -12.86 -8.26 -20.40
CA ALA A 156 -11.42 -8.54 -20.41
C ALA A 156 -10.64 -7.73 -19.36
N VAL A 157 -10.97 -6.45 -19.17
CA VAL A 157 -10.34 -5.59 -18.15
C VAL A 157 -10.74 -6.04 -16.74
N ARG A 158 -12.02 -6.34 -16.52
CA ARG A 158 -12.50 -6.86 -15.23
C ARG A 158 -11.81 -8.17 -14.87
N ASP A 159 -11.76 -9.11 -15.80
CA ASP A 159 -11.14 -10.41 -15.58
C ASP A 159 -9.65 -10.29 -15.31
N LEU A 160 -8.94 -9.45 -16.06
CA LEU A 160 -7.55 -9.12 -15.80
C LEU A 160 -7.37 -8.61 -14.36
N ALA A 161 -8.19 -7.62 -13.96
CA ALA A 161 -8.10 -7.03 -12.65
C ALA A 161 -8.37 -8.01 -11.51
N TYR A 162 -9.49 -8.72 -11.56
CA TYR A 162 -9.81 -9.71 -10.53
C TYR A 162 -8.75 -10.81 -10.45
N ARG A 163 -8.25 -11.29 -11.59
CA ARG A 163 -7.22 -12.32 -11.63
C ARG A 163 -5.92 -11.85 -10.99
N ARG A 164 -5.44 -10.65 -11.35
CA ARG A 164 -4.16 -10.10 -10.86
C ARG A 164 -4.22 -9.78 -9.37
N VAL A 165 -5.25 -9.03 -8.96
CA VAL A 165 -5.49 -8.66 -7.56
C VAL A 165 -5.63 -9.93 -6.72
N ARG A 166 -6.46 -10.89 -7.14
CA ARG A 166 -6.67 -12.14 -6.38
C ARG A 166 -5.40 -13.00 -6.29
N ARG A 167 -4.60 -13.09 -7.36
CA ARG A 167 -3.33 -13.84 -7.36
C ARG A 167 -2.40 -13.31 -6.27
N VAL A 168 -2.14 -12.01 -6.24
CA VAL A 168 -1.27 -11.37 -5.24
C VAL A 168 -1.72 -11.70 -3.82
N ARG A 169 -3.01 -11.49 -3.52
CA ARG A 169 -3.58 -11.80 -2.20
C ARG A 169 -3.37 -13.25 -1.81
N ILE A 170 -3.66 -14.18 -2.72
CA ILE A 170 -3.55 -15.61 -2.44
C ILE A 170 -2.11 -15.97 -2.14
N GLU A 171 -1.15 -15.51 -2.93
CA GLU A 171 0.26 -15.85 -2.75
C GLU A 171 0.83 -15.25 -1.46
N LEU A 172 0.52 -13.98 -1.15
CA LEU A 172 0.93 -13.35 0.12
C LEU A 172 0.35 -14.10 1.34
N LEU A 173 -0.94 -14.43 1.32
CA LEU A 173 -1.59 -15.15 2.42
C LEU A 173 -1.07 -16.59 2.56
N ARG A 174 -0.80 -17.27 1.44
CA ARG A 174 -0.19 -18.60 1.44
C ARG A 174 1.21 -18.58 2.02
N ALA A 175 2.04 -17.63 1.59
CA ALA A 175 3.41 -17.47 2.09
C ALA A 175 3.45 -17.18 3.59
N ALA A 176 2.61 -16.25 4.08
CA ALA A 176 2.49 -15.96 5.50
C ALA A 176 2.09 -17.21 6.30
N ARG A 177 1.08 -17.95 5.82
CA ARG A 177 0.61 -19.19 6.47
C ARG A 177 1.68 -20.28 6.48
N ALA A 178 2.40 -20.49 5.39
CA ALA A 178 3.42 -21.52 5.27
C ALA A 178 4.55 -21.35 6.30
N ARG A 179 4.85 -20.11 6.69
CA ARG A 179 5.88 -19.78 7.69
C ARG A 179 5.34 -19.55 9.10
N GLY A 180 4.02 -19.64 9.30
CA GLY A 180 3.39 -19.31 10.58
C GLY A 180 3.56 -17.84 11.00
N SER A 181 3.80 -16.95 10.04
CA SER A 181 4.07 -15.53 10.27
C SER A 181 2.81 -14.67 10.15
N ASP A 182 2.88 -13.44 10.67
CA ASP A 182 1.83 -12.42 10.51
C ASP A 182 1.78 -11.88 9.07
N VAL A 183 2.94 -11.76 8.43
CA VAL A 183 3.13 -11.27 7.07
C VAL A 183 3.96 -12.25 6.25
N ALA A 184 3.79 -12.21 4.93
CA ALA A 184 4.72 -12.86 4.02
C ALA A 184 6.14 -12.28 4.20
N GLY A 185 7.16 -13.07 3.90
CA GLY A 185 8.53 -12.56 3.78
C GLY A 185 8.64 -11.56 2.63
N PHE A 186 9.53 -10.59 2.76
CA PHE A 186 9.72 -9.55 1.74
C PHE A 186 10.22 -10.12 0.41
N GLU A 187 10.92 -11.26 0.43
CA GLU A 187 11.34 -11.98 -0.76
C GLU A 187 10.16 -12.41 -1.65
N VAL A 188 8.99 -12.66 -1.04
CA VAL A 188 7.77 -13.00 -1.76
C VAL A 188 7.19 -11.74 -2.42
N THR A 189 7.27 -10.58 -1.75
CA THR A 189 6.89 -9.29 -2.33
C THR A 189 7.69 -9.03 -3.61
N LEU A 190 9.02 -9.20 -3.55
CA LEU A 190 9.92 -8.98 -4.68
C LEU A 190 9.56 -9.89 -5.86
N SER A 191 9.45 -11.20 -5.61
CA SER A 191 9.10 -12.18 -6.64
C SER A 191 7.77 -11.86 -7.30
N LEU A 192 6.75 -11.50 -6.51
CA LEU A 192 5.42 -11.16 -7.05
C LEU A 192 5.44 -9.85 -7.84
N ALA A 193 6.18 -8.84 -7.39
CA ALA A 193 6.31 -7.57 -8.09
C ALA A 193 7.01 -7.74 -9.45
N GLU A 194 8.10 -8.51 -9.49
CA GLU A 194 8.81 -8.84 -10.72
C GLU A 194 7.92 -9.63 -11.71
N GLU A 195 7.21 -10.65 -11.22
CA GLU A 195 6.25 -11.41 -12.01
C GLU A 195 5.14 -10.52 -12.58
N LEU A 196 4.60 -9.60 -11.76
CA LEU A 196 3.58 -8.65 -12.21
C LEU A 196 4.14 -7.74 -13.30
N ALA A 197 5.32 -7.15 -13.11
CA ALA A 197 5.95 -6.28 -14.10
C ALA A 197 6.16 -7.01 -15.44
N ARG A 198 6.66 -8.24 -15.39
CA ARG A 198 6.90 -9.06 -16.58
C ARG A 198 5.63 -9.46 -17.32
N GLU A 199 4.55 -9.71 -16.59
CA GLU A 199 3.32 -10.27 -17.16
C GLU A 199 2.26 -9.20 -17.50
N LEU A 200 2.18 -8.07 -16.80
CA LEU A 200 1.13 -7.06 -17.00
C LEU A 200 1.29 -6.31 -18.32
N GLU A 201 2.46 -5.76 -18.61
CA GLU A 201 2.64 -4.91 -19.80
C GLU A 201 2.31 -5.67 -21.11
N PRO A 202 2.76 -6.93 -21.30
CA PRO A 202 2.36 -7.69 -22.48
C PRO A 202 0.86 -8.01 -22.51
N GLU A 203 0.22 -8.19 -21.36
CA GLU A 203 -1.23 -8.43 -21.29
C GLU A 203 -2.04 -7.17 -21.62
N LEU A 204 -1.64 -6.01 -21.09
CA LEU A 204 -2.26 -4.72 -21.40
C LEU A 204 -2.14 -4.40 -22.90
N ALA A 205 -0.94 -4.61 -23.46
CA ALA A 205 -0.71 -4.44 -24.90
C ALA A 205 -1.62 -5.34 -25.76
N ARG A 206 -1.84 -6.61 -25.36
CA ARG A 206 -2.77 -7.53 -26.04
C ARG A 206 -4.22 -7.06 -26.00
N LEU A 207 -4.60 -6.30 -24.97
CA LEU A 207 -5.94 -5.72 -24.82
C LEU A 207 -6.07 -4.34 -25.50
N GLY A 208 -5.01 -3.84 -26.15
CA GLY A 208 -5.02 -2.50 -26.77
C GLY A 208 -5.09 -1.37 -25.73
N LEU A 209 -4.51 -1.61 -24.56
CA LEU A 209 -4.37 -0.65 -23.47
C LEU A 209 -2.92 -0.16 -23.38
N PRO A 210 -2.71 1.10 -22.95
CA PRO A 210 -1.38 1.65 -22.73
C PRO A 210 -0.63 0.92 -21.61
#